data_AF-A0A1E4ZPW7-F1
#
_entry.id   AF-A0A1E4ZPW7-F1
#
_cell.length_a   1.000
_cell.length_b   1.000
_cell.length_c   1.000
_cell.angle_alpha   90.00
_cell.angle_beta   90.00
_cell.angle_gamma   90.00
#
_symmetry.space_group_name_H-M   'P 1'
#
loop_
_entity.id
_entity.type
_entity.pdbx_description
1 polymer ?
#
loop_
_entity_poly.entity_id
_entity_poly.type
_entity_poly.pdbx_seq_one_letter_code
_entity_poly.pdbx_strand_id
1 'polypeptide(L)'
;MMALLGGTALFLMGSGNSRGNGIEQNKEQARAMAAAKAALIAYSVNYVDHYGHNIRGGVGRLPCPSRTRHGSPGLSCSGNSIGYLPTVWNRSGKRIEIDYLERFLGRDFWYAVSSEHRYNPSFNQLNSTSTDQLLAVDAIDDIVAVLIAPGNPVNQQDRATIPVSVVNYLEAENADGDTVFSGHAGNDQVLPIRRSEIMPLIERRVLGYARDWLIEYKREFGFYPYAAMFGDESGDCQSGLLSGALAMQQGACVELAFGEFSSAVVPRSRLLNEIWFATSDWPSFIYYRVDEHCVGGAAPGLCDGVNDPPHALTVEGNPVEVLLVSAGAPIVTIPSGSMQERSNDPGALVHYLDSESLLDGDSAYSFPRLSELSNDQFLVIE
;
A
#
# COMPACT_ATOMS: atom_id res chain seq x y z
N MET A 1 17.29 -7.53 -3.72
CA MET A 1 17.92 -6.25 -4.09
C MET A 1 17.39 -5.19 -3.13
N MET A 2 18.24 -4.66 -2.25
CA MET A 2 17.86 -3.74 -1.18
C MET A 2 17.68 -2.34 -1.79
N ALA A 3 16.44 -1.87 -1.93
CA ALA A 3 16.16 -0.53 -2.44
C ALA A 3 16.41 0.49 -1.32
N LEU A 4 17.46 1.31 -1.46
CA LEU A 4 17.64 2.52 -0.66
C LEU A 4 16.60 3.55 -1.12
N LEU A 5 15.55 3.77 -0.33
CA LEU A 5 14.65 4.90 -0.50
C LEU A 5 15.25 6.13 0.19
N GLY A 6 15.80 7.04 -0.61
CA GLY A 6 16.26 8.36 -0.16
C GLY A 6 15.09 9.33 -0.04
N GLY A 7 14.45 9.39 1.12
CA GLY A 7 13.52 10.46 1.48
C GLY A 7 14.28 11.63 2.10
N THR A 8 14.23 12.80 1.46
CA THR A 8 14.86 14.03 1.97
C THR A 8 14.02 14.59 3.12
N ALA A 9 14.45 14.36 4.36
CA ALA A 9 13.85 15.00 5.53
C ALA A 9 14.42 16.41 5.71
N LEU A 10 13.58 17.44 5.65
CA LEU A 10 13.97 18.83 5.91
C LEU A 10 13.88 19.10 7.42
N PHE A 11 15.02 19.28 8.09
CA PHE A 11 15.10 19.63 9.51
C PHE A 11 15.47 21.11 9.66
N LEU A 12 14.62 21.91 10.33
CA LEU A 12 14.93 23.29 10.71
C LEU A 12 15.60 23.33 12.10
N MET A 13 16.79 23.92 12.20
CA MET A 13 17.59 23.98 13.44
C MET A 13 17.57 25.39 14.07
N GLY A 14 17.06 25.50 15.30
CA GLY A 14 17.22 26.68 16.18
C GLY A 14 18.46 26.55 17.06
N SER A 15 19.17 27.66 17.36
CA SER A 15 20.54 27.62 17.88
C SER A 15 20.75 28.30 19.25
N GLY A 16 21.49 27.63 20.16
CA GLY A 16 21.91 28.20 21.46
C GLY A 16 22.84 27.31 22.32
N ASN A 17 24.15 27.56 22.24
CA ASN A 17 25.29 27.31 23.15
C ASN A 17 25.53 26.08 24.07
N SER A 18 24.78 24.97 24.01
CA SER A 18 25.15 23.65 24.57
C SER A 18 25.49 22.60 23.49
N ARG A 19 26.10 23.10 22.40
CA ARG A 19 25.92 22.60 21.02
C ARG A 19 26.53 21.22 20.68
N GLY A 20 27.52 20.70 21.41
CA GLY A 20 28.16 19.41 21.03
C GLY A 20 27.24 18.20 21.23
N ASN A 21 26.76 18.02 22.47
CA ASN A 21 25.93 16.85 22.83
C ASN A 21 24.49 16.98 22.33
N GLY A 22 23.93 18.20 22.31
CA GLY A 22 22.56 18.42 21.82
C GLY A 22 22.42 18.18 20.31
N ILE A 23 23.42 18.57 19.50
CA ILE A 23 23.40 18.31 18.06
C ILE A 23 23.51 16.81 17.78
N GLU A 24 24.39 16.10 18.47
CA GLU A 24 24.54 14.66 18.25
C GLU A 24 23.30 13.88 18.70
N GLN A 25 22.72 14.23 19.85
CA GLN A 25 21.45 13.67 20.31
C GLN A 25 20.30 13.92 19.32
N ASN A 26 20.20 15.13 18.76
CA ASN A 26 19.18 15.45 17.76
C ASN A 26 19.38 14.66 16.47
N LYS A 27 20.62 14.47 16.02
CA LYS A 27 20.93 13.64 14.84
C LYS A 27 20.57 12.18 15.08
N GLU A 28 20.89 11.68 16.26
CA GLU A 28 20.62 10.29 16.63
C GLU A 28 19.11 10.03 16.75
N GLN A 29 18.38 10.97 17.36
CA GLN A 29 16.92 10.95 17.40
C GLN A 29 16.30 10.97 16.00
N ALA A 30 16.77 11.86 15.11
CA ALA A 30 16.31 11.93 13.73
C ALA A 30 16.55 10.61 12.97
N ARG A 31 17.72 9.98 13.16
CA ARG A 31 18.03 8.67 12.57
C ARG A 31 17.09 7.58 13.08
N ALA A 32 16.79 7.57 14.38
CA ALA A 32 15.86 6.61 14.95
C ALA A 32 14.43 6.83 14.48
N MET A 33 13.94 8.08 14.39
CA MET A 33 12.62 8.36 13.83
C MET A 33 12.53 7.91 12.36
N ALA A 34 13.57 8.17 11.55
CA ALA A 34 13.63 7.73 10.16
C ALA A 34 13.61 6.20 10.03
N ALA A 35 14.37 5.50 10.88
CA ALA A 35 14.40 4.05 10.87
C ALA A 35 13.09 3.43 11.40
N ALA A 36 12.44 4.04 12.41
CA ALA A 36 11.11 3.65 12.87
C ALA A 36 10.06 3.84 11.77
N LYS A 37 10.11 4.95 11.03
CA LYS A 37 9.26 5.22 9.87
C LYS A 37 9.44 4.14 8.79
N ALA A 38 10.68 3.84 8.41
CA ALA A 38 10.96 2.78 7.44
C ALA A 38 10.44 1.41 7.91
N ALA A 39 10.56 1.11 9.21
CA ALA A 39 10.08 -0.14 9.78
C ALA A 39 8.53 -0.23 9.80
N LEU A 40 7.83 0.88 10.05
CA LEU A 40 6.36 0.96 9.95
C LEU A 40 5.87 0.80 8.50
N ILE A 41 6.54 1.45 7.54
CA ILE A 41 6.26 1.26 6.11
C ILE A 41 6.46 -0.21 5.72
N ALA A 42 7.58 -0.81 6.11
CA ALA A 42 7.85 -2.22 5.85
C ALA A 42 6.84 -3.15 6.53
N TYR A 43 6.40 -2.84 7.75
CA TYR A 43 5.34 -3.56 8.44
C TYR A 43 4.05 -3.57 7.61
N SER A 44 3.66 -2.41 7.12
CA SER A 44 2.41 -2.21 6.38
C SER A 44 2.38 -2.96 5.05
N VAL A 45 3.48 -2.90 4.29
CA VAL A 45 3.61 -3.60 3.00
C VAL A 45 3.62 -5.12 3.19
N ASN A 46 4.27 -5.62 4.24
CA ASN A 46 4.42 -7.05 4.51
C ASN A 46 3.43 -7.58 5.56
N TYR A 47 2.33 -6.85 5.81
CA TYR A 47 1.38 -7.17 6.88
C TYR A 47 0.87 -8.63 6.75
N VAL A 48 0.44 -8.99 5.55
CA VAL A 48 -0.17 -10.28 5.22
C VAL A 48 0.80 -11.44 5.50
N ASP A 49 2.06 -11.30 5.08
CA ASP A 49 3.05 -12.38 5.14
C ASP A 49 3.49 -12.67 6.57
N HIS A 50 3.60 -11.61 7.39
CA HIS A 50 4.30 -11.67 8.66
C HIS A 50 3.41 -11.52 9.88
N TYR A 51 2.17 -11.06 9.72
CA TYR A 51 1.35 -10.63 10.85
C TYR A 51 -0.14 -10.94 10.70
N GLY A 52 -0.58 -11.55 9.60
CA GLY A 52 -1.99 -11.81 9.28
C GLY A 52 -2.70 -12.74 10.28
N HIS A 53 -2.89 -12.27 11.51
CA HIS A 53 -3.73 -12.82 12.56
C HIS A 53 -5.20 -12.47 12.33
N ASN A 54 -5.45 -11.48 11.48
CA ASN A 54 -6.76 -11.11 11.00
C ASN A 54 -6.87 -11.47 9.52
N ILE A 55 -7.65 -12.50 9.20
CA ILE A 55 -7.87 -12.97 7.83
C ILE A 55 -8.53 -11.91 6.92
N ARG A 56 -9.09 -10.84 7.51
CA ARG A 56 -9.68 -9.70 6.79
C ARG A 56 -8.70 -8.51 6.67
N GLY A 57 -7.57 -8.55 7.36
CA GLY A 57 -6.55 -7.50 7.30
C GLY A 57 -5.59 -7.73 6.14
N GLY A 58 -5.50 -6.76 5.23
CA GLY A 58 -4.60 -6.81 4.06
C GLY A 58 -3.32 -5.99 4.21
N VAL A 59 -2.63 -5.82 3.08
CA VAL A 59 -1.56 -4.83 2.93
C VAL A 59 -2.07 -3.44 3.31
N GLY A 60 -1.17 -2.56 3.75
CA GLY A 60 -1.52 -1.20 4.16
C GLY A 60 -1.82 -1.03 5.64
N ARG A 61 -1.99 -2.13 6.39
CA ARG A 61 -2.31 -2.07 7.81
C ARG A 61 -1.08 -1.82 8.68
N LEU A 62 -1.23 -0.90 9.62
CA LEU A 62 -0.25 -0.50 10.61
C LEU A 62 -0.64 -1.00 12.01
N PRO A 63 0.34 -1.23 12.90
CA PRO A 63 0.06 -1.71 14.25
C PRO A 63 -0.66 -0.62 15.05
N CYS A 64 -1.50 -1.03 16.00
CA CYS A 64 -2.04 -0.12 16.99
C CYS A 64 -0.93 0.34 17.95
N PRO A 65 -0.94 1.59 18.42
CA PRO A 65 0.00 2.06 19.44
C PRO A 65 -0.05 1.17 20.69
N SER A 66 1.07 1.08 21.40
CA SER A 66 1.12 0.38 22.69
C SER A 66 0.65 1.27 23.83
N ARG A 67 -0.04 0.67 24.80
CA ARG A 67 -0.44 1.33 26.05
C ARG A 67 0.65 1.31 27.13
N THR A 68 1.75 0.62 26.86
CA THR A 68 2.86 0.45 27.78
C THR A 68 4.16 0.69 27.04
N ARG A 69 5.13 1.29 27.72
CA ARG A 69 6.48 1.51 27.19
C ARG A 69 7.10 0.19 26.70
N HIS A 70 7.57 0.15 25.45
CA HIS A 70 8.11 -1.06 24.79
C HIS A 70 7.16 -2.27 24.80
N GLY A 71 5.85 -2.00 24.77
CA GLY A 71 4.83 -3.04 24.76
C GLY A 71 4.47 -3.50 23.36
N SER A 72 3.79 -4.64 23.28
CA SER A 72 3.15 -5.10 22.05
C SER A 72 2.08 -4.09 21.57
N PRO A 73 1.65 -4.15 20.29
CA PRO A 73 0.53 -3.37 19.81
C PRO A 73 -0.69 -3.56 20.71
N GLY A 74 -1.44 -2.48 20.93
CA GLY A 74 -2.73 -2.57 21.60
C GLY A 74 -3.63 -3.55 20.86
N LEU A 75 -4.37 -4.39 21.60
CA LEU A 75 -5.25 -5.39 20.99
C LEU A 75 -6.27 -4.76 20.03
N SER A 76 -6.76 -3.56 20.33
CA SER A 76 -7.62 -2.74 19.48
C SER A 76 -7.35 -1.27 19.76
N CYS A 77 -7.44 -0.45 18.72
CA CYS A 77 -7.30 1.00 18.80
C CYS A 77 -8.50 1.70 18.13
N SER A 78 -9.70 1.47 18.67
CA SER A 78 -10.90 2.27 18.34
C SER A 78 -10.78 3.70 18.90
N GLY A 79 -11.04 4.73 18.10
CA GLY A 79 -10.95 6.15 18.52
C GLY A 79 -9.59 6.82 18.22
N ASN A 80 -9.22 7.88 18.93
CA ASN A 80 -7.91 8.53 18.72
C ASN A 80 -6.80 7.58 19.17
N SER A 81 -6.01 7.12 18.20
CA SER A 81 -5.06 6.02 18.39
C SER A 81 -3.67 6.58 18.53
N ILE A 82 -3.42 7.23 19.67
CA ILE A 82 -2.10 7.71 20.08
C ILE A 82 -1.61 6.90 21.29
N GLY A 83 -0.34 6.53 21.29
CA GLY A 83 0.31 5.77 22.36
C GLY A 83 1.80 5.62 22.09
N TYR A 84 2.47 4.70 22.77
CA TYR A 84 3.87 4.41 22.46
C TYR A 84 4.01 3.68 21.13
N LEU A 85 5.15 3.87 20.47
CA LEU A 85 5.55 3.03 19.35
C LEU A 85 5.61 1.56 19.83
N PRO A 86 4.87 0.63 19.20
CA PRO A 86 4.81 -0.74 19.69
C PRO A 86 6.02 -1.57 19.24
N THR A 87 6.39 -2.55 20.06
CA THR A 87 7.25 -3.66 19.65
C THR A 87 6.44 -4.68 18.88
N VAL A 88 6.79 -4.94 17.62
CA VAL A 88 6.10 -5.94 16.80
C VAL A 88 6.97 -7.16 16.55
N TRP A 89 6.29 -8.29 16.40
CA TRP A 89 6.88 -9.61 16.22
C TRP A 89 6.32 -10.20 14.94
N ASN A 90 7.16 -10.87 14.15
CA ASN A 90 6.66 -11.64 13.02
C ASN A 90 5.99 -12.94 13.51
N ARG A 91 5.30 -13.62 12.59
CA ARG A 91 4.72 -14.96 12.78
C ARG A 91 5.70 -16.01 13.33
N SER A 92 7.00 -15.86 13.09
CA SER A 92 8.04 -16.76 13.62
C SER A 92 8.48 -16.41 15.06
N GLY A 93 7.83 -15.45 15.72
CA GLY A 93 8.21 -15.00 17.07
C GLY A 93 9.52 -14.21 17.09
N LYS A 94 10.02 -13.74 15.95
CA LYS A 94 11.19 -12.87 15.85
C LYS A 94 10.75 -11.42 15.98
N ARG A 95 11.45 -10.65 16.82
CA ARG A 95 11.26 -9.19 16.91
C ARG A 95 11.53 -8.54 15.57
N ILE A 96 10.68 -7.59 15.22
CA ILE A 96 10.87 -6.70 14.09
C ILE A 96 11.26 -5.35 14.68
N GLU A 97 12.24 -4.73 14.03
CA GLU A 97 13.05 -3.64 14.56
C GLU A 97 12.30 -2.30 14.74
N ILE A 98 10.97 -2.28 14.83
CA ILE A 98 10.22 -1.02 15.01
C ILE A 98 10.59 -0.36 16.35
N ASP A 99 10.64 -1.13 17.43
CA ASP A 99 10.99 -0.66 18.80
C ASP A 99 12.49 -0.84 19.14
N TYR A 100 13.26 -1.53 18.29
CA TYR A 100 14.69 -1.76 18.59
C TYR A 100 15.42 -0.43 18.77
N LEU A 101 15.07 0.59 18.00
CA LEU A 101 15.70 1.91 18.01
C LEU A 101 15.47 2.68 19.32
N GLU A 102 14.31 2.54 19.96
CA GLU A 102 14.03 3.16 21.27
C GLU A 102 14.97 2.62 22.34
N ARG A 103 15.18 1.30 22.34
CA ARG A 103 16.06 0.63 23.31
C ARG A 103 17.52 1.07 23.20
N PHE A 104 17.99 1.41 22.01
CA PHE A 104 19.36 1.90 21.83
C PHE A 104 19.51 3.35 22.28
N LEU A 105 18.44 4.15 22.18
CA LEU A 105 18.50 5.58 22.50
C LEU A 105 17.97 5.94 23.89
N GLY A 106 17.28 5.02 24.56
CA GLY A 106 16.61 5.28 25.83
C GLY A 106 15.49 6.31 25.72
N ARG A 107 14.89 6.48 24.53
CA ARG A 107 13.86 7.47 24.23
C ARG A 107 12.51 6.81 24.01
N ASP A 108 11.46 7.53 24.37
CA ASP A 108 10.08 7.10 24.22
C ASP A 108 9.50 7.76 22.98
N PHE A 109 9.26 7.02 21.90
CA PHE A 109 8.50 7.56 20.77
C PHE A 109 7.01 7.33 21.01
N TRP A 110 6.26 8.38 20.76
CA TRP A 110 4.83 8.33 20.61
C TRP A 110 4.49 8.10 19.14
N TYR A 111 3.35 7.48 18.93
CA TYR A 111 2.91 7.01 17.64
C TYR A 111 1.40 7.15 17.55
N ALA A 112 0.94 7.75 16.47
CA ALA A 112 -0.46 7.86 16.11
C ALA A 112 -0.75 7.23 14.75
N VAL A 113 -1.96 6.66 14.57
CA VAL A 113 -2.37 5.99 13.33
C VAL A 113 -3.79 6.38 12.92
N SER A 114 -3.96 6.72 11.64
CA SER A 114 -5.27 6.99 11.00
C SER A 114 -6.19 5.77 11.13
N SER A 115 -7.51 5.97 11.13
CA SER A 115 -8.45 4.86 11.37
C SER A 115 -8.43 3.80 10.28
N GLU A 116 -8.36 4.21 9.01
CA GLU A 116 -8.31 3.31 7.85
C GLU A 116 -7.09 2.38 7.87
N HIS A 117 -5.96 2.86 8.38
CA HIS A 117 -4.72 2.09 8.37
C HIS A 117 -4.56 1.20 9.60
N ARG A 118 -5.53 1.13 10.52
CA ARG A 118 -5.41 0.27 11.71
C ARG A 118 -5.61 -1.19 11.36
N TYR A 119 -4.75 -2.05 11.91
CA TYR A 119 -4.96 -3.50 11.78
C TYR A 119 -6.14 -4.02 12.63
N ASN A 120 -6.45 -3.36 13.77
CA ASN A 120 -7.58 -3.73 14.62
C ASN A 120 -8.24 -2.50 15.27
N PRO A 121 -9.52 -2.22 14.97
CA PRO A 121 -10.34 -2.98 14.03
C PRO A 121 -10.00 -2.70 12.56
N SER A 122 -10.00 -3.74 11.73
CA SER A 122 -9.95 -3.60 10.26
C SER A 122 -11.37 -3.69 9.69
N PHE A 123 -12.18 -2.66 9.89
CA PHE A 123 -13.58 -2.69 9.42
C PHE A 123 -13.74 -2.23 7.97
N ASN A 124 -12.78 -1.47 7.45
CA ASN A 124 -12.94 -0.76 6.19
C ASN A 124 -12.04 -1.35 5.09
N GLN A 125 -12.45 -1.22 3.83
CA GLN A 125 -11.67 -1.65 2.68
C GLN A 125 -10.49 -0.68 2.51
N LEU A 126 -9.26 -1.22 2.45
CA LEU A 126 -8.07 -0.40 2.27
C LEU A 126 -7.50 -0.63 0.87
N ASN A 127 -7.64 0.37 0.02
CA ASN A 127 -7.17 0.40 -1.36
C ASN A 127 -6.71 1.83 -1.74
N SER A 128 -6.44 2.06 -3.01
CA SER A 128 -5.84 3.33 -3.45
C SER A 128 -6.75 4.56 -3.36
N THR A 129 -8.06 4.38 -3.16
CA THR A 129 -9.01 5.47 -2.95
C THR A 129 -9.35 5.70 -1.47
N SER A 130 -8.81 4.89 -0.56
CA SER A 130 -9.03 5.07 0.88
C SER A 130 -8.41 6.39 1.39
N THR A 131 -9.25 7.40 1.61
CA THR A 131 -8.86 8.73 2.09
C THR A 131 -9.55 9.17 3.37
N ASP A 132 -10.37 8.32 3.97
CA ASP A 132 -11.18 8.68 5.12
C ASP A 132 -10.34 8.78 6.40
N GLN A 133 -10.69 9.74 7.27
CA GLN A 133 -10.18 9.85 8.65
C GLN A 133 -8.64 9.75 8.76
N LEU A 134 -7.95 10.34 7.79
CA LEU A 134 -6.50 10.55 7.82
C LEU A 134 -6.14 11.60 8.88
N LEU A 135 -4.90 11.56 9.33
CA LEU A 135 -4.35 12.53 10.27
C LEU A 135 -3.92 13.80 9.52
N ALA A 136 -3.71 14.88 10.26
CA ALA A 136 -3.14 16.12 9.73
C ALA A 136 -1.88 16.50 10.51
N VAL A 137 -0.87 17.03 9.81
CA VAL A 137 0.32 17.63 10.44
C VAL A 137 0.54 19.00 9.82
N ASP A 138 0.50 20.06 10.63
CA ASP A 138 0.73 21.46 10.18
C ASP A 138 -0.17 21.85 8.98
N ALA A 139 -1.46 21.53 9.06
CA ALA A 139 -2.47 21.70 8.00
C ALA A 139 -2.21 20.92 6.71
N ILE A 140 -1.25 19.99 6.72
CA ILE A 140 -1.07 18.99 5.66
C ILE A 140 -1.90 17.77 6.04
N ASP A 141 -2.99 17.56 5.31
CA ASP A 141 -3.79 16.34 5.39
C ASP A 141 -3.05 15.15 4.73
N ASP A 142 -3.71 14.01 4.52
CA ASP A 142 -3.12 12.83 3.84
C ASP A 142 -2.02 12.09 4.64
N ILE A 143 -2.09 12.15 5.98
CA ILE A 143 -1.15 11.48 6.88
C ILE A 143 -1.74 10.16 7.40
N VAL A 144 -1.06 9.04 7.15
CA VAL A 144 -1.54 7.71 7.58
C VAL A 144 -1.11 7.38 9.00
N ALA A 145 0.02 7.92 9.44
CA ALA A 145 0.55 7.76 10.78
C ALA A 145 1.52 8.89 11.12
N VAL A 146 1.72 9.13 12.42
CA VAL A 146 2.64 10.15 12.93
C VAL A 146 3.54 9.52 13.98
N LEU A 147 4.85 9.75 13.85
CA LEU A 147 5.83 9.48 14.89
C LEU A 147 6.14 10.78 15.62
N ILE A 148 6.11 10.77 16.94
CA ILE A 148 6.35 11.94 17.78
C ILE A 148 7.46 11.57 18.75
N ALA A 149 8.53 12.35 18.75
CA ALA A 149 9.59 12.25 19.74
C ALA A 149 9.44 13.40 20.73
N PRO A 150 9.03 13.12 21.98
CA PRO A 150 8.89 14.14 23.01
C PRO A 150 10.19 14.91 23.19
N GLY A 151 10.12 16.22 23.30
CA GLY A 151 11.30 17.00 23.64
C GLY A 151 11.62 16.91 25.14
N ASN A 152 12.35 17.90 25.65
CA ASN A 152 12.67 17.97 27.08
C ASN A 152 11.37 18.22 27.88
N PRO A 153 11.21 17.63 29.08
CA PRO A 153 10.03 17.88 29.89
C PRO A 153 9.80 19.37 30.11
N VAL A 154 8.60 19.85 29.82
CA VAL A 154 8.18 21.24 30.07
C VAL A 154 7.04 21.27 31.09
N ASN A 155 6.89 22.41 31.77
CA ASN A 155 5.79 22.65 32.71
C ASN A 155 5.70 21.56 33.80
N GLN A 156 4.50 21.01 34.01
CA GLN A 156 4.20 19.97 35.01
C GLN A 156 4.17 18.56 34.40
N GLN A 157 4.84 18.34 33.26
CA GLN A 157 4.95 17.01 32.67
C GLN A 157 5.64 16.05 33.65
N ASP A 158 4.88 15.08 34.15
CA ASP A 158 5.39 14.02 35.03
C ASP A 158 5.46 12.68 34.29
N ARG A 159 6.65 12.39 33.76
CA ARG A 159 6.95 11.15 33.04
C ARG A 159 7.12 9.93 33.95
N ALA A 160 7.14 10.12 35.27
CA ALA A 160 7.22 9.02 36.23
C ALA A 160 5.84 8.51 36.67
N THR A 161 4.78 9.28 36.44
CA THR A 161 3.41 8.94 36.86
C THR A 161 2.78 7.85 35.97
N ILE A 162 2.06 6.93 36.63
CA ILE A 162 1.24 5.86 36.03
C ILE A 162 -0.23 6.09 36.45
N PRO A 163 -1.23 5.97 35.56
CA PRO A 163 -1.14 5.52 34.16
C PRO A 163 -0.46 6.55 33.25
N VAL A 164 0.17 6.05 32.19
CA VAL A 164 0.77 6.90 31.17
C VAL A 164 -0.35 7.71 30.50
N SER A 165 -0.16 9.02 30.44
CA SER A 165 -1.04 9.95 29.75
C SER A 165 -0.25 10.77 28.73
N VAL A 166 -0.85 11.06 27.59
CA VAL A 166 -0.23 11.84 26.49
C VAL A 166 0.28 13.19 27.02
N VAL A 167 -0.52 13.88 27.84
CA VAL A 167 -0.18 15.19 28.41
C VAL A 167 1.03 15.18 29.35
N ASN A 168 1.46 13.99 29.81
CA ASN A 168 2.66 13.87 30.65
C ASN A 168 3.95 13.87 29.81
N TYR A 169 3.85 13.77 28.49
CA TYR A 169 4.98 13.63 27.57
C TYR A 169 4.98 14.66 26.46
N LEU A 170 3.83 14.86 25.82
CA LEU A 170 3.65 15.77 24.69
C LEU A 170 3.11 17.13 25.17
N GLU A 171 3.22 18.16 24.34
CA GLU A 171 2.70 19.50 24.64
C GLU A 171 1.86 20.12 23.52
N ALA A 172 1.11 21.18 23.87
CA ALA A 172 0.29 21.97 22.96
C ALA A 172 -0.65 21.09 22.09
N GLU A 173 -0.64 21.30 20.77
CA GLU A 173 -1.46 20.56 19.79
C GLU A 173 -1.22 19.06 19.88
N ASN A 174 0.02 18.62 20.16
CA ASN A 174 0.32 17.19 20.19
C ASN A 174 -0.22 16.49 21.45
N ALA A 175 -0.80 17.22 22.41
CA ALA A 175 -1.17 16.71 23.73
C ALA A 175 -2.67 16.59 23.98
N ASP A 176 -3.53 17.12 23.10
CA ASP A 176 -4.98 17.09 23.28
C ASP A 176 -5.63 15.74 22.93
N GLY A 177 -4.87 14.90 22.22
CA GLY A 177 -5.25 13.54 21.86
C GLY A 177 -6.22 13.47 20.69
N ASP A 178 -6.27 14.47 19.81
CA ASP A 178 -7.06 14.44 18.58
C ASP A 178 -6.29 13.85 17.36
N THR A 179 -6.67 14.20 16.13
CA THR A 179 -6.06 13.72 14.87
C THR A 179 -5.22 14.77 14.15
N VAL A 180 -5.02 15.94 14.76
CA VAL A 180 -4.24 17.05 14.27
C VAL A 180 -2.97 17.15 15.09
N PHE A 181 -1.84 17.36 14.41
CA PHE A 181 -0.53 17.43 15.04
C PHE A 181 0.24 18.62 14.47
N SER A 182 1.25 19.07 15.20
CA SER A 182 2.11 20.16 14.74
C SER A 182 3.58 19.90 15.06
N GLY A 183 4.44 20.09 14.04
CA GLY A 183 5.88 20.13 14.21
C GLY A 183 6.40 21.44 14.80
N HIS A 184 5.52 22.42 15.05
CA HIS A 184 5.88 23.78 15.44
C HIS A 184 5.25 24.23 16.77
N ALA A 185 4.32 23.46 17.34
CA ALA A 185 3.58 23.83 18.55
C ALA A 185 4.33 23.57 19.87
N GLY A 186 5.62 23.26 19.85
CA GLY A 186 6.35 22.89 21.06
C GLY A 186 7.83 22.60 20.83
N ASN A 187 8.41 21.78 21.71
CA ASN A 187 9.73 21.18 21.56
C ASN A 187 9.69 19.71 21.10
N ASP A 188 8.49 19.14 20.94
CA ASP A 188 8.25 17.84 20.30
C ASP A 188 8.71 17.82 18.83
N GLN A 189 9.32 16.72 18.41
CA GLN A 189 9.64 16.48 17.00
C GLN A 189 8.59 15.55 16.39
N VAL A 190 8.00 15.99 15.27
CA VAL A 190 6.96 15.25 14.57
C VAL A 190 7.48 14.77 13.21
N LEU A 191 7.30 13.48 12.92
CA LEU A 191 7.62 12.87 11.64
C LEU A 191 6.38 12.18 11.07
N PRO A 192 5.69 12.80 10.08
CA PRO A 192 4.57 12.18 9.41
C PRO A 192 5.00 11.00 8.52
N ILE A 193 4.10 10.04 8.35
CA ILE A 193 4.11 9.05 7.28
C ILE A 193 2.91 9.37 6.38
N ARG A 194 3.19 9.82 5.15
CA ARG A 194 2.15 10.21 4.20
C ARG A 194 1.59 9.01 3.46
N ARG A 195 0.36 9.11 2.99
CA ARG A 195 -0.25 8.09 2.13
C ARG A 195 0.56 7.89 0.84
N SER A 196 1.03 8.99 0.25
CA SER A 196 1.94 8.99 -0.91
C SER A 196 3.28 8.26 -0.69
N GLU A 197 3.70 8.02 0.55
CA GLU A 197 4.93 7.26 0.84
C GLU A 197 4.69 5.75 0.95
N ILE A 198 3.46 5.34 1.27
CA ILE A 198 3.12 3.94 1.58
C ILE A 198 2.32 3.28 0.46
N MET A 199 1.37 3.99 -0.15
CA MET A 199 0.47 3.42 -1.16
C MET A 199 1.19 2.92 -2.42
N PRO A 200 2.17 3.63 -2.99
CA PRO A 200 2.91 3.09 -4.13
C PRO A 200 3.62 1.76 -3.84
N LEU A 201 4.07 1.57 -2.59
CA LEU A 201 4.73 0.32 -2.17
C LEU A 201 3.70 -0.80 -1.96
N ILE A 202 2.53 -0.47 -1.44
CA ILE A 202 1.39 -1.37 -1.29
C ILE A 202 0.90 -1.83 -2.67
N GLU A 203 0.69 -0.91 -3.59
CA GLU A 203 0.24 -1.17 -4.96
C GLU A 203 1.23 -2.08 -5.70
N ARG A 204 2.53 -1.84 -5.59
CA ARG A 204 3.54 -2.77 -6.12
C ARG A 204 3.45 -4.16 -5.51
N ARG A 205 3.15 -4.28 -4.22
CA ARG A 205 2.96 -5.57 -3.55
C ARG A 205 1.71 -6.28 -4.08
N VAL A 206 0.62 -5.53 -4.26
CA VAL A 206 -0.65 -5.99 -4.86
C VAL A 206 -0.43 -6.49 -6.29
N LEU A 207 0.30 -5.75 -7.12
CA LEU A 207 0.66 -6.16 -8.48
C LEU A 207 1.52 -7.42 -8.49
N GLY A 208 2.50 -7.52 -7.58
CA GLY A 208 3.31 -8.74 -7.43
C GLY A 208 2.46 -9.95 -7.05
N TYR A 209 1.43 -9.76 -6.23
CA TYR A 209 0.49 -10.81 -5.88
C TYR A 209 -0.38 -11.24 -7.08
N ALA A 210 -0.92 -10.28 -7.84
CA ALA A 210 -1.67 -10.55 -9.06
C ALA A 210 -0.84 -11.28 -10.12
N ARG A 211 0.42 -10.88 -10.29
CA ARG A 211 1.40 -11.54 -11.16
C ARG A 211 1.59 -13.01 -10.82
N ASP A 212 1.87 -13.30 -9.55
CA ASP A 212 2.12 -14.67 -9.09
C ASP A 212 0.87 -15.54 -9.34
N TRP A 213 -0.32 -15.00 -9.13
CA TRP A 213 -1.56 -15.69 -9.48
C TRP A 213 -1.69 -15.96 -10.98
N LEU A 214 -1.45 -14.96 -11.83
CA LEU A 214 -1.53 -15.13 -13.30
C LEU A 214 -0.53 -16.19 -13.80
N ILE A 215 0.69 -16.21 -13.27
CA ILE A 215 1.69 -17.23 -13.60
C ILE A 215 1.19 -18.63 -13.19
N GLU A 216 0.59 -18.76 -12.00
CA GLU A 216 -0.02 -20.02 -11.56
C GLU A 216 -1.19 -20.43 -12.47
N TYR A 217 -2.04 -19.48 -12.88
CA TYR A 217 -3.14 -19.70 -13.81
C TYR A 217 -2.62 -20.20 -15.16
N LYS A 218 -1.65 -19.51 -15.77
CA LYS A 218 -1.02 -19.93 -17.03
C LYS A 218 -0.39 -21.33 -16.92
N ARG A 219 0.26 -21.65 -15.81
CA ARG A 219 0.83 -22.99 -15.59
C ARG A 219 -0.25 -24.07 -15.54
N GLU A 220 -1.43 -23.78 -15.01
CA GLU A 220 -2.55 -24.71 -14.89
C GLU A 220 -3.28 -24.91 -16.23
N PHE A 221 -3.55 -23.83 -16.96
CA PHE A 221 -4.42 -23.82 -18.14
C PHE A 221 -3.68 -23.72 -19.48
N GLY A 222 -2.41 -23.32 -19.47
CA GLY A 222 -1.61 -23.04 -20.66
C GLY A 222 -1.81 -21.65 -21.27
N PHE A 223 -2.70 -20.82 -20.70
CA PHE A 223 -3.03 -19.47 -21.15
C PHE A 223 -3.44 -18.59 -19.96
N TYR A 224 -3.50 -17.28 -20.15
CA TYR A 224 -4.04 -16.31 -19.20
C TYR A 224 -5.55 -16.08 -19.39
N PRO A 225 -6.29 -15.67 -18.34
CA PRO A 225 -7.71 -15.39 -18.46
C PRO A 225 -7.97 -14.14 -19.31
N TYR A 226 -9.15 -14.01 -19.89
CA TYR A 226 -9.60 -12.71 -20.41
C TYR A 226 -9.83 -11.73 -19.25
N ALA A 227 -9.82 -10.43 -19.56
CA ALA A 227 -10.11 -9.39 -18.60
C ALA A 227 -11.59 -9.40 -18.17
N ALA A 228 -11.88 -8.80 -17.02
CA ALA A 228 -13.23 -8.44 -16.61
C ALA A 228 -13.57 -7.01 -17.08
N MET A 229 -14.86 -6.69 -17.23
CA MET A 229 -15.29 -5.31 -17.47
C MET A 229 -14.99 -4.44 -16.24
N PHE A 230 -14.64 -3.17 -16.45
CA PHE A 230 -14.55 -2.22 -15.33
C PHE A 230 -15.91 -2.04 -14.68
N GLY A 231 -15.93 -1.91 -13.35
CA GLY A 231 -17.16 -1.73 -12.58
C GLY A 231 -18.07 -2.97 -12.51
N ASP A 232 -17.65 -4.11 -13.08
CA ASP A 232 -18.38 -5.36 -12.93
C ASP A 232 -18.14 -5.95 -11.53
N GLU A 233 -19.16 -5.87 -10.68
CA GLU A 233 -19.12 -6.41 -9.31
C GLU A 233 -18.91 -7.93 -9.26
N SER A 234 -19.23 -8.65 -10.34
CA SER A 234 -18.99 -10.10 -10.40
C SER A 234 -17.50 -10.43 -10.56
N GLY A 235 -16.72 -9.52 -11.15
CA GLY A 235 -15.33 -9.76 -11.52
C GLY A 235 -15.19 -10.90 -12.53
N ASP A 236 -16.24 -11.17 -13.30
CA ASP A 236 -16.26 -12.25 -14.28
C ASP A 236 -15.48 -11.84 -15.52
N CYS A 237 -14.64 -12.75 -16.02
CA CYS A 237 -13.94 -12.51 -17.27
C CYS A 237 -14.91 -12.53 -18.46
N GLN A 238 -14.67 -11.65 -19.42
CA GLN A 238 -15.46 -11.57 -20.65
C GLN A 238 -14.67 -12.14 -21.83
N SER A 239 -15.20 -13.19 -22.46
CA SER A 239 -14.57 -13.80 -23.66
C SER A 239 -14.27 -12.74 -24.73
N GLY A 240 -13.05 -12.75 -25.25
CA GLY A 240 -12.56 -11.78 -26.25
C GLY A 240 -12.10 -10.44 -25.68
N LEU A 241 -12.29 -10.17 -24.39
CA LEU A 241 -11.84 -8.93 -23.77
C LEU A 241 -10.37 -9.02 -23.34
N LEU A 242 -9.47 -8.42 -24.13
CA LEU A 242 -8.03 -8.45 -23.88
C LEU A 242 -7.54 -7.43 -22.84
N SER A 243 -8.38 -6.46 -22.49
CA SER A 243 -8.05 -5.43 -21.50
C SER A 243 -9.26 -5.01 -20.67
N GLY A 244 -9.04 -4.78 -19.38
CA GLY A 244 -10.09 -4.42 -18.44
C GLY A 244 -9.60 -4.49 -16.99
N ALA A 245 -10.50 -4.79 -16.06
CA ALA A 245 -10.15 -5.12 -14.69
C ALA A 245 -9.56 -6.54 -14.61
N LEU A 246 -8.79 -6.82 -13.56
CA LEU A 246 -8.30 -8.17 -13.29
C LEU A 246 -9.49 -9.08 -12.91
N ALA A 247 -9.75 -10.11 -13.72
CA ALA A 247 -10.82 -11.06 -13.45
C ALA A 247 -10.56 -11.87 -12.16
N MET A 248 -11.61 -12.04 -11.35
CA MET A 248 -11.57 -12.75 -10.07
C MET A 248 -12.13 -14.17 -10.14
N GLN A 249 -13.02 -14.46 -11.09
CA GLN A 249 -13.76 -15.71 -11.09
C GLN A 249 -12.95 -16.90 -11.63
N GLN A 250 -13.09 -18.05 -10.97
CA GLN A 250 -12.51 -19.32 -11.39
C GLN A 250 -13.38 -19.94 -12.48
N GLY A 251 -12.96 -19.76 -13.72
CA GLY A 251 -13.52 -20.41 -14.88
C GLY A 251 -12.54 -20.31 -16.02
N ALA A 252 -12.54 -21.31 -16.89
CA ALA A 252 -11.90 -21.16 -18.17
C ALA A 252 -12.77 -20.11 -18.89
N CYS A 253 -12.26 -18.89 -19.04
CA CYS A 253 -12.90 -17.78 -19.77
C CYS A 253 -13.00 -18.05 -21.27
N VAL A 254 -13.11 -19.32 -21.64
CA VAL A 254 -13.20 -19.85 -22.98
C VAL A 254 -14.65 -20.16 -23.22
N GLU A 255 -15.19 -19.65 -24.32
CA GLU A 255 -16.17 -20.43 -25.06
C GLU A 255 -15.48 -21.75 -25.45
N LEU A 256 -15.58 -22.76 -24.61
CA LEU A 256 -15.11 -24.09 -25.00
C LEU A 256 -15.98 -24.53 -26.17
N ALA A 257 -15.42 -24.49 -27.37
CA ALA A 257 -15.98 -25.10 -28.59
C ALA A 257 -16.20 -26.61 -28.44
N PHE A 258 -15.71 -27.21 -27.35
CA PHE A 258 -15.93 -28.59 -26.96
C PHE A 258 -16.67 -28.60 -25.62
N GLY A 259 -17.99 -28.82 -25.68
CA GLY A 259 -18.84 -28.94 -24.51
C GLY A 259 -18.31 -29.97 -23.50
N GLU A 260 -18.59 -29.69 -22.23
CA GLU A 260 -18.29 -30.52 -21.06
C GLU A 260 -16.83 -30.53 -20.59
N PHE A 261 -16.37 -29.39 -20.06
CA PHE A 261 -15.75 -29.48 -18.73
C PHE A 261 -16.87 -29.37 -17.70
N SER A 262 -17.19 -30.49 -17.06
CA SER A 262 -17.91 -30.45 -15.78
C SER A 262 -17.11 -29.59 -14.81
N SER A 263 -17.80 -29.00 -13.84
CA SER A 263 -17.32 -28.13 -12.76
C SER A 263 -16.23 -28.72 -11.84
N ALA A 264 -15.25 -29.41 -12.42
CA ALA A 264 -14.05 -29.92 -11.78
C ALA A 264 -13.22 -28.73 -11.32
N VAL A 265 -13.56 -28.27 -10.11
CA VAL A 265 -12.69 -27.74 -9.07
C VAL A 265 -11.36 -27.28 -9.66
N VAL A 266 -11.35 -26.07 -10.21
CA VAL A 266 -10.10 -25.30 -10.26
C VAL A 266 -9.61 -25.30 -8.81
N PRO A 267 -8.36 -25.69 -8.53
CA PRO A 267 -7.82 -25.52 -7.19
C PRO A 267 -8.14 -24.10 -6.77
N ARG A 268 -8.59 -23.89 -5.53
CA ARG A 268 -8.76 -22.56 -4.95
C ARG A 268 -7.39 -21.86 -4.89
N SER A 269 -6.81 -21.53 -6.02
CA SER A 269 -5.39 -21.22 -6.20
C SER A 269 -5.21 -19.75 -5.88
N ARG A 270 -4.60 -19.53 -4.71
CA ARG A 270 -4.17 -18.27 -4.08
C ARG A 270 -5.16 -17.10 -4.02
N LEU A 271 -5.71 -16.59 -5.12
CA LEU A 271 -6.51 -15.34 -5.17
C LEU A 271 -7.64 -15.29 -4.13
N LEU A 272 -8.37 -16.41 -4.00
CA LEU A 272 -9.46 -16.54 -3.02
C LEU A 272 -9.01 -17.09 -1.66
N ASN A 273 -7.78 -17.60 -1.54
CA ASN A 273 -7.22 -17.99 -0.25
C ASN A 273 -6.73 -16.77 0.53
N GLU A 274 -6.23 -15.76 -0.17
CA GLU A 274 -5.88 -14.47 0.43
C GLU A 274 -7.10 -13.55 0.44
N ILE A 275 -7.99 -13.80 1.40
CA ILE A 275 -9.24 -13.07 1.61
C ILE A 275 -9.03 -11.55 1.53
N TRP A 276 -7.88 -11.04 1.99
CA TRP A 276 -7.59 -9.61 1.98
C TRP A 276 -7.59 -8.95 0.59
N PHE A 277 -7.17 -9.68 -0.45
CA PHE A 277 -7.04 -9.13 -1.81
C PHE A 277 -8.43 -8.82 -2.38
N ALA A 278 -9.34 -9.81 -2.27
CA ALA A 278 -10.73 -9.66 -2.68
C ALA A 278 -11.52 -8.74 -1.73
N THR A 279 -11.37 -8.84 -0.40
CA THR A 279 -12.16 -8.02 0.52
C THR A 279 -11.80 -6.54 0.47
N SER A 280 -10.59 -6.20 0.04
CA SER A 280 -10.17 -4.81 -0.15
C SER A 280 -10.43 -4.29 -1.57
N ASP A 281 -11.06 -5.12 -2.41
CA ASP A 281 -11.43 -4.79 -3.80
C ASP A 281 -10.23 -4.43 -4.71
N TRP A 282 -9.03 -4.91 -4.37
CA TRP A 282 -7.83 -4.66 -5.18
C TRP A 282 -7.94 -5.04 -6.67
N PRO A 283 -8.60 -6.15 -7.07
CA PRO A 283 -8.80 -6.50 -8.48
C PRO A 283 -9.40 -5.36 -9.31
N SER A 284 -10.37 -4.64 -8.73
CA SER A 284 -11.05 -3.51 -9.38
C SER A 284 -10.16 -2.28 -9.54
N PHE A 285 -8.98 -2.25 -8.92
CA PHE A 285 -7.96 -1.19 -9.06
C PHE A 285 -6.76 -1.61 -9.92
N ILE A 286 -6.81 -2.80 -10.53
CA ILE A 286 -5.77 -3.31 -11.41
C ILE A 286 -6.31 -3.30 -12.84
N TYR A 287 -5.75 -2.42 -13.66
CA TYR A 287 -5.80 -2.56 -15.10
C TYR A 287 -4.99 -3.78 -15.52
N TYR A 288 -5.63 -4.65 -16.27
CA TYR A 288 -5.07 -5.88 -16.80
C TYR A 288 -5.17 -5.85 -18.32
N ARG A 289 -4.05 -6.08 -19.00
CA ARG A 289 -3.96 -6.26 -20.45
C ARG A 289 -3.16 -7.53 -20.73
N VAL A 290 -3.65 -8.35 -21.65
CA VAL A 290 -3.01 -9.59 -22.07
C VAL A 290 -2.80 -9.60 -23.59
N ASP A 291 -1.71 -10.23 -24.03
CA ASP A 291 -1.47 -10.46 -25.45
C ASP A 291 -2.53 -11.40 -26.04
N GLU A 292 -2.99 -11.12 -27.26
CA GLU A 292 -4.05 -11.88 -27.93
C GLU A 292 -3.68 -13.34 -28.19
N HIS A 293 -2.38 -13.66 -28.24
CA HIS A 293 -1.91 -15.03 -28.42
C HIS A 293 -1.86 -15.82 -27.12
N CYS A 294 -2.02 -15.15 -25.96
CA CYS A 294 -1.90 -15.76 -24.64
C CYS A 294 -3.22 -16.02 -23.92
N VAL A 295 -4.35 -15.99 -24.63
CA VAL A 295 -5.68 -16.20 -24.05
C VAL A 295 -6.32 -17.51 -24.53
N GLY A 296 -7.24 -18.04 -23.71
CA GLY A 296 -7.97 -19.26 -24.05
C GLY A 296 -8.84 -19.03 -25.30
N GLY A 297 -8.45 -19.63 -26.41
CA GLY A 297 -9.01 -19.35 -27.75
C GLY A 297 -7.91 -19.20 -28.80
N ALA A 298 -6.69 -18.87 -28.37
CA ALA A 298 -5.50 -18.98 -29.20
C ALA A 298 -5.26 -20.45 -29.60
N ALA A 299 -4.63 -20.67 -30.76
CA ALA A 299 -4.24 -22.00 -31.20
C ALA A 299 -3.33 -22.69 -30.15
N PRO A 300 -3.46 -24.01 -29.94
CA PRO A 300 -2.64 -24.74 -28.97
C PRO A 300 -1.13 -24.51 -29.20
N GLY A 301 -0.39 -24.21 -28.14
CA GLY A 301 1.06 -23.94 -28.20
C GLY A 301 1.42 -22.48 -28.48
N LEU A 302 0.43 -21.58 -28.49
CA LEU A 302 0.64 -20.13 -28.42
C LEU A 302 0.67 -19.70 -26.94
N CYS A 303 1.72 -18.99 -26.56
CA CYS A 303 2.21 -18.64 -25.22
C CYS A 303 3.00 -19.72 -24.46
N ASP A 304 3.77 -20.54 -25.18
CA ASP A 304 4.74 -21.49 -24.60
C ASP A 304 6.20 -21.04 -24.70
N GLY A 305 6.46 -19.89 -25.32
CA GLY A 305 7.79 -19.31 -25.56
C GLY A 305 8.62 -20.02 -26.63
N VAL A 306 8.14 -21.14 -27.18
CA VAL A 306 8.87 -21.96 -28.16
C VAL A 306 8.33 -21.76 -29.57
N ASN A 307 7.02 -21.58 -29.73
CA ASN A 307 6.37 -21.41 -31.03
C ASN A 307 5.60 -20.09 -31.16
N ASP A 308 5.84 -19.16 -30.24
CA ASP A 308 5.04 -17.95 -30.17
C ASP A 308 5.33 -17.02 -31.35
N PRO A 309 4.29 -16.54 -32.05
CA PRO A 309 4.44 -15.38 -32.91
C PRO A 309 4.93 -14.21 -32.04
N PRO A 310 5.57 -13.20 -32.65
CA PRO A 310 5.96 -12.00 -31.91
C PRO A 310 4.74 -11.45 -31.17
N HIS A 311 4.84 -11.30 -29.85
CA HIS A 311 3.78 -10.68 -29.05
C HIS A 311 3.50 -9.28 -29.61
N ALA A 312 2.22 -9.01 -29.83
CA ALA A 312 1.75 -7.71 -30.29
C ALA A 312 1.77 -6.70 -29.15
N LEU A 313 1.60 -7.19 -27.91
CA LEU A 313 1.72 -6.40 -26.69
C LEU A 313 3.20 -6.09 -26.41
N THR A 314 3.52 -4.80 -26.35
CA THR A 314 4.87 -4.31 -26.08
C THR A 314 4.89 -3.24 -25.00
N VAL A 315 5.96 -3.22 -24.21
CA VAL A 315 6.25 -2.19 -23.21
C VAL A 315 7.67 -1.70 -23.40
N GLU A 316 7.84 -0.40 -23.64
CA GLU A 316 9.12 0.20 -24.04
C GLU A 316 9.73 -0.51 -25.27
N GLY A 317 8.87 -0.97 -26.19
CA GLY A 317 9.26 -1.72 -27.38
C GLY A 317 9.68 -3.18 -27.13
N ASN A 318 9.61 -3.68 -25.90
CA ASN A 318 9.87 -5.08 -25.59
C ASN A 318 8.56 -5.87 -25.58
N PRO A 319 8.49 -7.04 -26.24
CA PRO A 319 7.31 -7.89 -26.19
C PRO A 319 7.05 -8.38 -24.76
N VAL A 320 5.79 -8.37 -24.33
CA VAL A 320 5.36 -8.89 -23.04
C VAL A 320 4.06 -9.69 -23.20
N GLU A 321 3.83 -10.65 -22.33
CA GLU A 321 2.61 -11.48 -22.35
C GLU A 321 1.44 -10.78 -21.63
N VAL A 322 1.75 -10.08 -20.53
CA VAL A 322 0.77 -9.38 -19.70
C VAL A 322 1.34 -8.05 -19.21
N LEU A 323 0.49 -7.02 -19.22
CA LEU A 323 0.70 -5.75 -18.53
C LEU A 323 -0.32 -5.62 -17.38
N LEU A 324 0.18 -5.31 -16.19
CA LEU A 324 -0.60 -4.95 -15.02
C LEU A 324 -0.29 -3.51 -14.61
N VAL A 325 -1.34 -2.72 -14.37
CA VAL A 325 -1.20 -1.35 -13.86
C VAL A 325 -2.12 -1.16 -12.67
N SER A 326 -1.59 -0.72 -11.55
CA SER A 326 -2.39 -0.25 -10.42
C SER A 326 -2.54 1.25 -10.58
N ALA A 327 -3.79 1.72 -10.61
CA ALA A 327 -4.13 3.10 -10.94
C ALA A 327 -3.56 4.17 -9.97
N GLY A 328 -2.88 3.82 -8.88
CA GLY A 328 -2.41 4.81 -7.89
C GLY A 328 -3.56 5.49 -7.18
N ALA A 329 -3.51 6.77 -6.75
CA ALA A 329 -4.65 7.51 -6.16
C ALA A 329 -5.25 8.53 -7.15
N PRO A 330 -6.57 8.82 -7.14
CA PRO A 330 -7.16 9.71 -8.14
C PRO A 330 -6.49 11.09 -8.17
N ILE A 331 -6.03 11.51 -9.35
CA ILE A 331 -5.44 12.83 -9.55
C ILE A 331 -6.56 13.77 -10.03
N VAL A 332 -7.00 14.65 -9.12
CA VAL A 332 -8.19 15.53 -9.31
C VAL A 332 -7.97 16.61 -10.39
N THR A 333 -6.74 16.80 -10.88
CA THR A 333 -6.39 17.86 -11.84
C THR A 333 -5.66 17.29 -13.06
N ILE A 334 -6.35 16.51 -13.90
CA ILE A 334 -5.86 16.26 -15.26
C ILE A 334 -6.26 17.43 -16.20
N PRO A 335 -5.36 17.86 -17.11
CA PRO A 335 -5.61 18.98 -18.04
C PRO A 335 -6.86 18.81 -18.92
N SER A 336 -7.37 17.59 -19.07
CA SER A 336 -8.58 17.25 -19.83
C SER A 336 -9.89 17.68 -19.15
N GLY A 337 -9.87 18.07 -17.88
CA GLY A 337 -11.07 18.51 -17.14
C GLY A 337 -12.03 17.39 -16.72
N SER A 338 -11.72 16.13 -17.03
CA SER A 338 -12.42 14.96 -16.50
C SER A 338 -11.84 14.59 -15.12
N MET A 339 -12.66 14.46 -14.09
CA MET A 339 -12.18 13.87 -12.83
C MET A 339 -11.98 12.37 -13.03
N GLN A 340 -10.89 11.84 -12.49
CA GLN A 340 -10.76 10.39 -12.28
C GLN A 340 -11.71 10.00 -11.16
N GLU A 341 -12.95 9.70 -11.53
CA GLU A 341 -13.93 9.27 -10.54
C GLU A 341 -13.70 7.82 -10.12
N ARG A 342 -12.90 7.06 -10.90
CA ARG A 342 -12.72 5.60 -10.78
C ARG A 342 -14.03 4.90 -10.45
N SER A 343 -15.09 5.47 -11.02
CA SER A 343 -16.45 5.10 -10.74
C SER A 343 -16.75 3.85 -11.54
N ASN A 344 -17.82 3.18 -11.15
CA ASN A 344 -18.37 2.02 -11.85
C ASN A 344 -18.92 2.37 -13.25
N ASP A 345 -18.48 3.47 -13.89
CA ASP A 345 -18.83 3.79 -15.27
C ASP A 345 -17.86 3.05 -16.22
N PRO A 346 -18.33 1.99 -16.90
CA PRO A 346 -17.49 1.04 -17.64
C PRO A 346 -16.92 1.58 -18.95
N GLY A 347 -17.20 2.84 -19.32
CA GLY A 347 -17.05 3.29 -20.69
C GLY A 347 -15.65 3.70 -21.14
N ALA A 348 -14.78 4.19 -20.24
CA ALA A 348 -13.55 4.83 -20.70
C ALA A 348 -12.36 4.64 -19.77
N LEU A 349 -11.29 4.08 -20.34
CA LEU A 349 -9.98 3.86 -19.74
C LEU A 349 -9.37 5.14 -19.12
N VAL A 350 -9.78 6.31 -19.61
CA VAL A 350 -9.41 7.65 -19.11
C VAL A 350 -9.83 7.91 -17.66
N HIS A 351 -10.82 7.17 -17.16
CA HIS A 351 -11.24 7.28 -15.76
C HIS A 351 -10.40 6.41 -14.82
N TYR A 352 -9.56 5.53 -15.37
CA TYR A 352 -8.81 4.51 -14.64
C TYR A 352 -7.31 4.77 -14.61
N LEU A 353 -6.72 5.29 -15.68
CA LEU A 353 -5.27 5.44 -15.81
C LEU A 353 -4.88 6.91 -15.99
N ASP A 354 -3.73 7.29 -15.44
CA ASP A 354 -3.23 8.67 -15.46
C ASP A 354 -2.43 8.97 -16.74
N SER A 355 -1.78 7.96 -17.32
CA SER A 355 -0.87 8.15 -18.45
C SER A 355 -1.59 8.22 -19.80
N GLU A 356 -1.30 9.26 -20.59
CA GLU A 356 -1.77 9.38 -21.99
C GLU A 356 -1.38 8.15 -22.84
N SER A 357 -0.22 7.54 -22.56
CA SER A 357 0.27 6.34 -23.26
C SER A 357 -0.54 5.08 -22.99
N LEU A 358 -1.50 5.13 -22.06
CA LEU A 358 -2.39 4.01 -21.78
C LEU A 358 -3.75 4.20 -22.45
N LEU A 359 -4.04 5.38 -22.99
CA LEU A 359 -5.40 5.78 -23.39
C LEU A 359 -5.67 5.66 -24.89
N ASP A 360 -4.65 5.47 -25.72
CA ASP A 360 -4.80 5.34 -27.17
C ASP A 360 -5.37 3.99 -27.62
N GLY A 361 -5.44 3.02 -26.70
CA GLY A 361 -6.00 1.69 -26.94
C GLY A 361 -5.14 0.81 -27.84
N ASP A 362 -3.88 1.18 -28.03
CA ASP A 362 -2.95 0.36 -28.79
C ASP A 362 -2.34 -0.77 -27.92
N SER A 363 -1.40 -1.52 -28.51
CA SER A 363 -0.66 -2.59 -27.83
C SER A 363 0.79 -2.17 -27.52
N ALA A 364 1.10 -0.87 -27.46
CA ALA A 364 2.45 -0.33 -27.28
C ALA A 364 2.51 0.69 -26.14
N TYR A 365 2.94 0.24 -24.96
CA TYR A 365 2.94 1.05 -23.75
C TYR A 365 4.34 1.58 -23.40
N SER A 366 4.39 2.71 -22.71
CA SER A 366 5.59 3.25 -22.08
C SER A 366 5.39 3.41 -20.58
N PHE A 367 6.43 3.20 -19.79
CA PHE A 367 6.38 3.46 -18.35
C PHE A 367 6.40 4.99 -18.11
N PRO A 368 5.31 5.59 -17.62
CA PRO A 368 5.34 6.98 -17.24
C PRO A 368 6.32 7.18 -16.09
N ARG A 369 6.95 8.35 -16.06
CA ARG A 369 7.72 8.76 -14.90
C ARG A 369 6.75 9.14 -13.78
N LEU A 370 6.92 8.55 -12.61
CA LEU A 370 6.17 8.95 -11.41
C LEU A 370 6.32 10.46 -11.21
N SER A 371 5.18 11.14 -11.11
CA SER A 371 5.09 12.58 -10.96
C SER A 371 3.81 12.95 -10.21
N GLU A 372 3.59 14.23 -9.97
CA GLU A 372 2.32 14.72 -9.42
C GLU A 372 1.14 14.51 -10.38
N LEU A 373 1.42 14.17 -11.65
CA LEU A 373 0.43 13.94 -12.71
C LEU A 373 0.32 12.46 -13.13
N SER A 374 1.13 11.57 -12.55
CA SER A 374 1.06 10.13 -12.80
C SER A 374 1.60 9.37 -11.61
N ASN A 375 0.73 8.62 -10.94
CA ASN A 375 1.09 7.79 -9.79
C ASN A 375 0.82 6.29 -10.00
N ASP A 376 0.40 5.91 -11.21
CA ASP A 376 0.27 4.54 -11.67
C ASP A 376 1.51 3.68 -11.36
N GLN A 377 1.30 2.48 -10.82
CA GLN A 377 2.35 1.47 -10.65
C GLN A 377 2.22 0.40 -11.73
N PHE A 378 3.34 -0.01 -12.32
CA PHE A 378 3.34 -0.95 -13.45
C PHE A 378 4.09 -2.24 -13.10
N LEU A 379 3.63 -3.34 -13.70
CA LEU A 379 4.32 -4.62 -13.69
C LEU A 379 4.02 -5.36 -14.98
N VAL A 380 5.03 -6.07 -15.52
CA VAL A 380 4.89 -6.90 -16.73
C VAL A 380 5.18 -8.36 -16.43
N ILE A 381 4.62 -9.24 -17.28
CA ILE A 381 5.01 -10.64 -17.38
C ILE A 381 5.57 -10.85 -18.79
N GLU A 382 6.78 -11.41 -18.85
CA GLU A 382 7.55 -11.67 -20.07
C GLU A 382 7.59 -13.14 -20.38
#